data_AF-A0A5D3A3Y4-F1
#
_entry.id   AF-A0A5D3A3Y4-F1
#
_cell.length_a   1.000
_cell.length_b   1.000
_cell.length_c   1.000
_cell.angle_alpha   90.00
_cell.angle_beta   90.00
_cell.angle_gamma   90.00
#
_symmetry.space_group_name_H-M   'P 1'
#
loop_
_entity.id
_entity.type
_entity.pdbx_description
1 polymer ?
#
loop_
_entity_poly.entity_id
_entity_poly.type
_entity_poly.pdbx_seq_one_letter_code
_entity_poly.pdbx_strand_id
1 'polypeptide(L)'
;MASTGGLVPITRAFLASYYEKYPFDPLPDDVSRLSSQIRSFIQDLIQGFPPTQGESLLIQEADSQPPHKMDENMWKNRENIEEILFLLERPHWPSVLQQSSTAEVAEFATTLGQLKDKFQATLTILESFQSRNSERVFNTVMTYMPQDFRGTLIRQQKERSERNKQAEVDALINSGGSIRDRYSLLWKQQMDRRRQLVQLGSATGVYKTLVKYLVGVPQVLLDFIRQINDDDGPMEEQRQRYGPPLYSLTRMVLFIRLFLSLAWRRFEAFKLNRLQISVLEEAVDVYTTELQRFINFISEVFANSPFFISAEDASMLEMRKNDEYKEITVPAGKSYEVSLTVESINSYIAWDFSLVQGKMSMDIGFSVEYTNNGGEKTLILPYRRYESDQGNFSTCMAGNYKLIWDNSYSAFFKKALRYKVDCIPPVLEESEKGSERNEVEE
;
A
#
# COMPACT_ATOMS: atom_id res chain seq x y z
N MET A 1 1.36 0.75 -29.19
CA MET A 1 1.84 0.33 -27.86
C MET A 1 2.00 1.58 -27.02
N ALA A 2 1.56 1.61 -25.76
CA ALA A 2 1.98 2.67 -24.85
C ALA A 2 3.50 2.54 -24.67
N SER A 3 4.26 3.61 -24.95
CA SER A 3 5.71 3.59 -24.73
C SER A 3 5.98 3.46 -23.24
N THR A 4 6.78 2.47 -22.86
CA THR A 4 7.26 2.30 -21.48
C THR A 4 8.57 3.03 -21.23
N GLY A 5 9.12 3.68 -22.27
CA GLY A 5 10.28 4.55 -22.16
C GLY A 5 9.94 5.76 -21.30
N GLY A 6 10.67 5.93 -20.19
CA GLY A 6 10.50 7.05 -19.28
C GLY A 6 9.42 6.88 -18.20
N LEU A 7 8.86 5.69 -17.98
CA LEU A 7 8.03 5.43 -16.80
C LEU A 7 8.90 5.05 -15.59
N VAL A 8 8.52 5.49 -14.41
CA VAL A 8 9.15 5.08 -13.14
C VAL A 8 8.11 4.54 -12.16
N PRO A 9 8.50 3.72 -11.16
CA PRO A 9 7.57 3.24 -10.13
C PRO A 9 6.88 4.41 -9.43
N ILE A 10 5.62 4.22 -9.07
CA ILE A 10 4.90 5.22 -8.30
C ILE A 10 5.52 5.37 -6.91
N THR A 11 5.74 6.60 -6.48
CA THR A 11 6.34 6.91 -5.18
C THR A 11 5.26 7.26 -4.16
N ARG A 12 5.58 7.07 -2.87
CA ARG A 12 4.70 7.49 -1.77
C ARG A 12 4.43 9.00 -1.79
N ALA A 13 5.45 9.80 -2.11
CA ALA A 13 5.33 11.26 -2.23
C ALA A 13 4.38 11.68 -3.35
N PHE A 14 4.44 10.99 -4.50
CA PHE A 14 3.50 11.21 -5.58
C PHE A 14 2.07 10.93 -5.12
N LEU A 15 1.83 9.77 -4.50
CA LEU A 15 0.52 9.39 -4.01
C LEU A 15 -0.02 10.38 -2.96
N ALA A 16 0.83 10.89 -2.08
CA ALA A 16 0.44 11.89 -1.08
C ALA A 16 -0.14 13.14 -1.75
N SER A 17 0.60 13.70 -2.72
CA SER A 17 0.15 14.88 -3.49
C SER A 17 -1.06 14.59 -4.39
N TYR A 18 -1.16 13.37 -4.91
CA TYR A 18 -2.26 12.96 -5.75
C TYR A 18 -3.55 12.84 -4.93
N TYR A 19 -3.47 12.22 -3.76
CA TYR A 19 -4.59 12.03 -2.85
C TYR A 19 -5.05 13.32 -2.16
N GLU A 20 -4.28 14.42 -2.20
CA GLU A 20 -4.79 15.75 -1.80
C GLU A 20 -6.04 16.17 -2.58
N LYS A 21 -6.19 15.68 -3.81
CA LYS A 21 -7.36 15.95 -4.66
C LYS A 21 -8.57 15.08 -4.31
N TYR A 22 -8.39 14.10 -3.43
CA TYR A 22 -9.41 13.13 -3.04
C TYR A 22 -9.57 13.12 -1.51
N PRO A 23 -10.04 14.21 -0.89
CA PRO A 23 -10.36 14.18 0.53
C PRO A 23 -11.53 13.22 0.78
N PHE A 24 -11.40 12.39 1.82
CA PHE A 24 -12.54 11.63 2.34
C PHE A 24 -13.16 12.43 3.48
N ASP A 25 -14.46 12.68 3.40
CA ASP A 25 -15.18 13.34 4.49
C ASP A 25 -15.14 12.48 5.75
N PRO A 26 -14.91 13.06 6.95
CA PRO A 26 -14.89 12.31 8.19
C PRO A 26 -16.14 11.45 8.38
N LEU A 27 -15.97 10.34 9.10
CA LEU A 27 -17.10 9.54 9.55
C LEU A 27 -17.95 10.36 10.55
N PRO A 28 -19.28 10.17 10.57
CA PRO A 28 -20.12 10.80 11.57
C PRO A 28 -19.78 10.30 12.97
N ASP A 29 -19.97 11.16 13.98
CA ASP A 29 -19.74 10.83 15.40
C ASP A 29 -20.54 9.59 15.86
N ASP A 30 -21.66 9.33 15.18
CA ASP A 30 -22.51 8.18 15.41
C ASP A 30 -21.78 6.85 15.26
N VAL A 31 -20.77 6.73 14.39
CA VAL A 31 -19.95 5.51 14.29
C VAL A 31 -19.27 5.20 15.64
N SER A 32 -18.68 6.22 16.27
CA SER A 32 -17.99 6.07 17.56
C SER A 32 -18.99 5.86 18.71
N ARG A 33 -20.06 6.67 18.73
CA ARG A 33 -21.12 6.60 19.74
C ARG A 33 -21.80 5.22 19.75
N LEU A 34 -22.28 4.76 18.60
CA LEU A 34 -23.01 3.49 18.47
C LEU A 34 -22.09 2.29 18.72
N SER A 35 -20.84 2.34 18.23
CA SER A 35 -19.84 1.32 18.56
C SER A 35 -19.64 1.20 20.08
N SER A 36 -19.57 2.32 20.79
CA SER A 36 -19.40 2.34 22.25
C SER A 36 -20.64 1.82 22.99
N GLN A 37 -21.84 2.18 22.52
CA GLN A 37 -23.10 1.68 23.09
C GLN A 37 -23.24 0.16 22.90
N ILE A 38 -22.98 -0.35 21.71
CA ILE A 38 -23.01 -1.80 21.44
C ILE A 38 -21.95 -2.51 22.29
N ARG A 39 -20.74 -1.94 22.43
CA ARG A 39 -19.71 -2.50 23.30
C ARG A 39 -20.16 -2.57 24.76
N SER A 40 -20.91 -1.58 25.25
CA SER A 40 -21.51 -1.63 26.59
C SER A 40 -22.48 -2.81 26.71
N PHE A 41 -23.37 -3.01 25.74
CA PHE A 41 -24.30 -4.15 25.78
C PHE A 41 -23.60 -5.51 25.73
N ILE A 42 -22.49 -5.60 25.00
CA ILE A 42 -21.63 -6.79 24.97
C ILE A 42 -21.04 -7.06 26.36
N GLN A 43 -20.55 -6.02 27.05
CA GLN A 43 -20.00 -6.17 28.40
C GLN A 43 -21.04 -6.65 29.41
N ASP A 44 -22.27 -6.12 29.34
CA ASP A 44 -23.38 -6.56 30.19
C ASP A 44 -23.70 -8.06 29.98
N LEU A 45 -23.69 -8.51 28.72
CA LEU A 45 -23.90 -9.91 28.34
C LEU A 45 -22.78 -10.85 28.83
N ILE A 46 -21.53 -10.38 28.81
CA ILE A 46 -20.36 -11.14 29.28
C ILE A 46 -20.33 -11.24 30.81
N GLN A 47 -20.68 -10.16 31.52
CA GLN A 47 -20.73 -10.16 32.99
C GLN A 47 -21.78 -11.13 33.52
N GLY A 48 -22.91 -11.27 32.82
CA GLY A 48 -23.97 -12.20 33.20
C GLY A 48 -23.60 -13.68 33.02
N PHE A 49 -22.74 -14.01 32.05
CA PHE A 49 -22.39 -15.40 31.72
C PHE A 49 -20.95 -15.52 31.19
N PRO A 50 -20.10 -16.37 31.79
CA PRO A 50 -18.72 -16.55 31.35
C PRO A 50 -18.67 -17.01 29.89
N PRO A 51 -17.75 -16.47 29.06
CA PRO A 51 -17.66 -16.81 27.66
C PRO A 51 -17.17 -18.24 27.45
N THR A 52 -17.80 -18.94 26.51
CA THR A 52 -17.30 -20.22 25.97
C THR A 52 -16.01 -20.01 25.19
N GLN A 53 -15.25 -21.08 24.94
CA GLN A 53 -13.99 -20.99 24.17
C GLN A 53 -14.17 -20.31 22.80
N GLY A 54 -15.25 -20.63 22.08
CA GLY A 54 -15.54 -20.00 20.79
C GLY A 54 -15.91 -18.52 20.90
N GLU A 55 -16.60 -18.12 21.97
CA GLU A 55 -16.92 -16.72 22.24
C GLU A 55 -15.67 -15.93 22.64
N SER A 56 -14.78 -16.53 23.42
CA SER A 56 -13.50 -15.90 23.79
C SER A 56 -12.64 -15.56 22.58
N LEU A 57 -12.64 -16.42 21.54
CA LEU A 57 -11.95 -16.12 20.28
C LEU A 57 -12.57 -14.92 19.55
N LEU A 58 -13.90 -14.83 19.50
CA LEU A 58 -14.60 -13.70 18.86
C LEU A 58 -14.44 -12.40 19.66
N ILE A 59 -14.40 -12.48 20.99
CA ILE A 59 -14.11 -11.35 21.87
C ILE A 59 -12.68 -10.85 21.64
N GLN A 60 -11.70 -11.75 21.63
CA GLN A 60 -10.30 -11.41 21.34
C GLN A 60 -10.16 -10.75 19.97
N GLU A 61 -10.88 -11.25 18.97
CA GLU A 61 -10.91 -10.67 17.63
C GLU A 61 -11.51 -9.26 17.62
N ALA A 62 -12.60 -9.03 18.36
CA ALA A 62 -13.24 -7.71 18.47
C ALA A 62 -12.39 -6.69 19.26
N ASP A 63 -11.56 -7.16 20.19
CA ASP A 63 -10.61 -6.32 20.94
C ASP A 63 -9.29 -6.08 20.18
N SER A 64 -9.03 -6.84 19.12
CA SER A 64 -7.84 -6.69 18.27
C SER A 64 -7.98 -5.51 17.31
N GLN A 65 -6.85 -4.97 16.85
CA GLN A 65 -6.86 -3.96 15.80
C GLN A 65 -7.34 -4.57 14.47
N PRO A 66 -8.21 -3.87 13.72
CA PRO A 66 -8.58 -4.29 12.37
C PRO A 66 -7.34 -4.46 11.48
N PRO A 67 -7.39 -5.33 10.46
CA PRO A 67 -6.27 -5.51 9.53
C PRO A 67 -5.85 -4.18 8.89
N HIS A 68 -4.54 -3.90 8.91
CA HIS A 68 -3.96 -2.68 8.35
C HIS A 68 -4.09 -2.64 6.82
N LYS A 69 -3.90 -3.78 6.15
CA LYS A 69 -4.02 -3.87 4.69
C LYS A 69 -5.47 -3.68 4.28
N MET A 70 -5.73 -2.69 3.43
CA MET A 70 -7.10 -2.34 3.02
C MET A 70 -7.85 -3.51 2.37
N ASP A 71 -7.19 -4.35 1.56
CA ASP A 71 -7.86 -5.48 0.93
C ASP A 71 -8.17 -6.61 1.92
N GLU A 72 -7.25 -6.91 2.85
CA GLU A 72 -7.51 -7.82 3.97
C GLU A 72 -8.70 -7.34 4.79
N ASN A 73 -8.73 -6.04 5.06
CA ASN A 73 -9.79 -5.40 5.81
C ASN A 73 -11.14 -5.48 5.08
N MET A 74 -11.18 -5.28 3.76
CA MET A 74 -12.38 -5.49 2.95
C MET A 74 -12.88 -6.94 3.01
N TRP A 75 -11.97 -7.92 2.95
CA TRP A 75 -12.31 -9.32 3.17
C TRP A 75 -12.89 -9.55 4.57
N LYS A 76 -12.33 -8.88 5.58
CA LYS A 76 -12.82 -8.96 6.95
C LYS A 76 -14.22 -8.39 7.12
N ASN A 77 -14.55 -7.30 6.43
CA ASN A 77 -15.91 -6.76 6.42
C ASN A 77 -16.88 -7.75 5.78
N ARG A 78 -16.52 -8.37 4.64
CA ARG A 78 -17.37 -9.39 4.01
C ARG A 78 -17.60 -10.60 4.92
N GLU A 79 -16.55 -11.11 5.57
CA GLU A 79 -16.67 -12.21 6.54
C GLU A 79 -17.69 -11.88 7.62
N ASN A 80 -17.56 -10.71 8.25
CA ASN A 80 -18.48 -10.31 9.32
C ASN A 80 -19.91 -10.06 8.82
N ILE A 81 -20.09 -9.50 7.63
CA ILE A 81 -21.42 -9.34 7.03
C ILE A 81 -22.07 -10.70 6.80
N GLU A 82 -21.35 -11.68 6.24
CA GLU A 82 -21.91 -13.02 5.99
C GLU A 82 -22.21 -13.78 7.28
N GLU A 83 -21.37 -13.64 8.29
CA GLU A 83 -21.63 -14.21 9.63
C GLU A 83 -22.87 -13.58 10.28
N ILE A 84 -23.08 -12.28 10.12
CA ILE A 84 -24.30 -11.61 10.56
C ILE A 84 -25.51 -12.11 9.77
N LEU A 85 -25.40 -12.21 8.44
CA LEU A 85 -26.48 -12.75 7.60
C LEU A 85 -26.89 -14.16 8.04
N PHE A 86 -25.91 -15.02 8.33
CA PHE A 86 -26.15 -16.35 8.88
C PHE A 86 -26.96 -16.30 10.17
N LEU A 87 -26.60 -15.42 11.12
CA LEU A 87 -27.34 -15.24 12.39
C LEU A 87 -28.77 -14.69 12.17
N LEU A 88 -28.95 -13.84 11.16
CA LEU A 88 -30.23 -13.22 10.82
C LEU A 88 -31.15 -14.15 10.03
N GLU A 89 -30.68 -15.31 9.56
CA GLU A 89 -31.54 -16.31 8.95
C GLU A 89 -32.41 -17.03 9.99
N ARG A 90 -33.71 -17.13 9.68
CA ARG A 90 -34.72 -17.69 10.59
C ARG A 90 -34.38 -19.06 11.20
N PRO A 91 -33.78 -20.02 10.48
CA PRO A 91 -33.37 -21.31 11.07
C PRO A 91 -32.35 -21.18 12.22
N HIS A 92 -31.57 -20.09 12.25
CA HIS A 92 -30.54 -19.83 13.24
C HIS A 92 -31.02 -18.94 14.39
N TRP A 93 -32.28 -18.50 14.38
CA TRP A 93 -32.85 -17.73 15.48
C TRP A 93 -33.00 -18.58 16.74
N PRO A 94 -33.02 -18.00 17.95
CA PRO A 94 -33.42 -18.68 19.16
C PRO A 94 -34.76 -19.38 19.00
N SER A 95 -34.90 -20.61 19.50
CA SER A 95 -36.10 -21.44 19.31
C SER A 95 -37.39 -20.74 19.76
N VAL A 96 -37.30 -19.91 20.81
CA VAL A 96 -38.41 -19.07 21.30
C VAL A 96 -38.89 -18.07 20.24
N LEU A 97 -37.98 -17.44 19.48
CA LEU A 97 -38.31 -16.51 18.40
C LEU A 97 -38.83 -17.23 17.15
N GLN A 98 -38.43 -18.50 16.94
CA GLN A 98 -38.92 -19.28 15.80
C GLN A 98 -40.39 -19.71 15.96
N GLN A 99 -40.79 -20.06 17.18
CA GLN A 99 -42.08 -20.71 17.50
C GLN A 99 -43.17 -19.73 17.98
N SER A 100 -42.79 -18.59 18.57
CA SER A 100 -43.73 -17.63 19.16
C SER A 100 -44.48 -16.82 18.09
N SER A 101 -45.80 -16.69 18.25
CA SER A 101 -46.67 -15.88 17.36
C SER A 101 -47.18 -14.61 18.04
N THR A 102 -46.41 -14.05 18.98
CA THR A 102 -46.77 -12.80 19.66
C THR A 102 -46.52 -11.58 18.76
N ALA A 103 -47.26 -10.49 18.99
CA ALA A 103 -47.08 -9.24 18.25
C ALA A 103 -45.65 -8.68 18.38
N GLU A 104 -45.04 -8.79 19.57
CA GLU A 104 -43.65 -8.39 19.79
C GLU A 104 -42.68 -9.21 18.91
N VAL A 105 -42.85 -10.53 18.85
CA VAL A 105 -42.00 -11.39 18.00
C VAL A 105 -42.19 -11.10 16.51
N ALA A 106 -43.38 -10.70 16.08
CA ALA A 106 -43.61 -10.25 14.70
C ALA A 106 -42.89 -8.92 14.40
N GLU A 107 -42.88 -7.98 15.35
CA GLU A 107 -42.11 -6.73 15.24
C GLU A 107 -40.60 -7.01 15.15
N PHE A 108 -40.07 -7.85 16.06
CA PHE A 108 -38.68 -8.32 16.01
C PHE A 108 -38.32 -8.96 14.67
N ALA A 109 -39.17 -9.86 14.17
CA ALA A 109 -38.94 -10.54 12.90
C ALA A 109 -38.89 -9.56 11.72
N THR A 110 -39.72 -8.51 11.76
CA THR A 110 -39.74 -7.45 10.76
C THR A 110 -38.44 -6.67 10.76
N THR A 111 -37.99 -6.22 11.95
CA THR A 111 -36.72 -5.51 12.10
C THR A 111 -35.54 -6.37 11.63
N LEU A 112 -35.42 -7.62 12.08
CA LEU A 112 -34.33 -8.52 11.66
C LEU A 112 -34.31 -8.78 10.15
N GLY A 113 -35.50 -8.87 9.52
CA GLY A 113 -35.63 -8.94 8.07
C GLY A 113 -35.05 -7.72 7.37
N GLN A 114 -35.38 -6.51 7.85
CA GLN A 114 -34.83 -5.27 7.31
C GLN A 114 -33.31 -5.17 7.49
N LEU A 115 -32.78 -5.58 8.65
CA LEU A 115 -31.34 -5.62 8.88
C LEU A 115 -30.66 -6.58 7.90
N LYS A 116 -31.26 -7.77 7.67
CA LYS A 116 -30.77 -8.76 6.72
C LYS A 116 -30.69 -8.17 5.31
N ASP A 117 -31.75 -7.50 4.86
CA ASP A 117 -31.80 -6.89 3.53
C ASP A 117 -30.71 -5.83 3.34
N LYS A 118 -30.47 -5.00 4.38
CA LYS A 118 -29.39 -3.98 4.38
C LYS A 118 -28.02 -4.64 4.26
N PHE A 119 -27.73 -5.66 5.07
CA PHE A 119 -26.47 -6.40 4.99
C PHE A 119 -26.27 -7.11 3.65
N GLN A 120 -27.33 -7.70 3.08
CA GLN A 120 -27.27 -8.37 1.79
C GLN A 120 -26.97 -7.39 0.65
N ALA A 121 -27.59 -6.20 0.68
CA ALA A 121 -27.30 -5.14 -0.28
C ALA A 121 -25.84 -4.69 -0.17
N THR A 122 -25.36 -4.40 1.04
CA THR A 122 -23.96 -3.99 1.29
C THR A 122 -22.96 -5.06 0.88
N LEU A 123 -23.23 -6.34 1.15
CA LEU A 123 -22.39 -7.45 0.69
C LEU A 123 -22.26 -7.45 -0.84
N THR A 124 -23.37 -7.31 -1.54
CA THR A 124 -23.41 -7.29 -3.02
C THR A 124 -22.56 -6.14 -3.59
N ILE A 125 -22.62 -4.97 -2.97
CA ILE A 125 -21.80 -3.81 -3.35
C ILE A 125 -20.30 -4.09 -3.15
N LEU A 126 -19.94 -4.67 -2.01
CA LEU A 126 -18.55 -4.98 -1.67
C LEU A 126 -17.97 -6.07 -2.59
N GLU A 127 -18.76 -7.08 -2.94
CA GLU A 127 -18.41 -8.13 -3.90
C GLU A 127 -18.19 -7.56 -5.31
N SER A 128 -19.12 -6.73 -5.77
CA SER A 128 -19.04 -6.05 -7.05
C SER A 128 -17.79 -5.17 -7.13
N PHE A 129 -17.50 -4.42 -6.06
CA PHE A 129 -16.29 -3.60 -5.96
C PHE A 129 -15.01 -4.44 -6.10
N GLN A 130 -14.87 -5.52 -5.31
CA GLN A 130 -13.66 -6.36 -5.35
C GLN A 130 -13.47 -7.05 -6.70
N SER A 131 -14.56 -7.54 -7.31
CA SER A 131 -14.53 -8.15 -8.64
C SER A 131 -14.10 -7.14 -9.71
N ARG A 132 -14.76 -5.98 -9.76
CA ARG A 132 -14.45 -4.92 -10.72
C ARG A 132 -13.03 -4.38 -10.55
N ASN A 133 -12.56 -4.22 -9.31
CA ASN A 133 -11.20 -3.76 -9.05
C ASN A 133 -10.15 -4.79 -9.52
N SER A 134 -10.38 -6.09 -9.26
CA SER A 134 -9.51 -7.16 -9.76
C SER A 134 -9.45 -7.21 -11.29
N GLU A 135 -10.60 -7.07 -11.95
CA GLU A 135 -10.67 -7.00 -13.41
C GLU A 135 -9.96 -5.76 -13.95
N ARG A 136 -10.16 -4.60 -13.32
CA ARG A 136 -9.51 -3.35 -13.70
C ARG A 136 -7.99 -3.44 -13.62
N VAL A 137 -7.44 -3.90 -12.49
CA VAL A 137 -6.00 -4.09 -12.31
C VAL A 137 -5.46 -5.01 -13.41
N PHE A 138 -6.13 -6.13 -13.66
CA PHE A 138 -5.75 -7.05 -14.73
C PHE A 138 -5.76 -6.39 -16.12
N ASN A 139 -6.83 -5.66 -16.46
CA ASN A 139 -6.94 -4.98 -17.75
C ASN A 139 -5.88 -3.88 -17.91
N THR A 140 -5.59 -3.12 -16.86
CA THR A 140 -4.49 -2.15 -16.84
C THR A 140 -3.15 -2.83 -17.11
N VAL A 141 -2.83 -3.92 -16.42
CA VAL A 141 -1.61 -4.71 -16.71
C VAL A 141 -1.60 -5.16 -18.17
N MET A 142 -2.73 -5.66 -18.68
CA MET A 142 -2.84 -6.13 -20.07
C MET A 142 -2.58 -5.04 -21.13
N THR A 143 -2.74 -3.75 -20.82
CA THR A 143 -2.39 -2.66 -21.77
C THR A 143 -0.90 -2.56 -22.07
N TYR A 144 -0.06 -3.06 -21.16
CA TYR A 144 1.40 -3.06 -21.30
C TYR A 144 1.95 -4.37 -21.90
N MET A 145 1.07 -5.35 -22.14
CA MET A 145 1.44 -6.66 -22.65
C MET A 145 1.32 -6.72 -24.18
N PRO A 146 2.10 -7.60 -24.85
CA PRO A 146 1.93 -7.85 -26.28
C PRO A 146 0.50 -8.30 -26.60
N GLN A 147 -0.13 -7.68 -27.59
CA GLN A 147 -1.50 -7.99 -28.05
C GLN A 147 -1.56 -9.16 -29.04
N ASP A 148 -0.56 -10.03 -29.02
CA ASP A 148 -0.49 -11.22 -29.85
C ASP A 148 -0.95 -12.47 -29.06
N PHE A 149 -0.66 -13.67 -29.58
CA PHE A 149 -1.05 -14.93 -28.97
C PHE A 149 -0.67 -15.06 -27.48
N ARG A 150 0.36 -14.33 -27.03
CA ARG A 150 0.84 -14.37 -25.65
C ARG A 150 -0.14 -13.71 -24.68
N GLY A 151 -0.77 -12.61 -25.09
CA GLY A 151 -1.82 -11.96 -24.31
C GLY A 151 -3.03 -12.89 -24.12
N THR A 152 -3.38 -13.65 -25.16
CA THR A 152 -4.46 -14.66 -25.10
C THR A 152 -4.12 -15.81 -24.15
N LEU A 153 -2.87 -16.30 -24.16
CA LEU A 153 -2.41 -17.35 -23.24
C LEU A 153 -2.49 -16.91 -21.77
N ILE A 154 -2.13 -15.66 -21.47
CA ILE A 154 -2.19 -15.12 -20.10
C ILE A 154 -3.64 -15.01 -19.62
N ARG A 155 -4.57 -14.59 -20.48
CA ARG A 155 -6.01 -14.58 -20.17
C ARG A 155 -6.52 -15.99 -19.87
N GLN A 156 -6.19 -16.96 -20.73
CA GLN A 156 -6.58 -18.37 -20.52
C GLN A 156 -5.98 -18.96 -19.24
N GLN A 157 -4.72 -18.63 -18.93
CA GLN A 157 -4.07 -19.06 -17.70
C GLN A 157 -4.75 -18.47 -16.46
N LYS A 158 -5.10 -17.18 -16.49
CA LYS A 158 -5.88 -16.53 -15.42
C LYS A 158 -7.22 -17.26 -15.24
N GLU A 159 -8.00 -17.43 -16.31
CA GLU A 159 -9.31 -18.11 -16.23
C GLU A 159 -9.21 -19.51 -15.65
N ARG A 160 -8.21 -20.31 -16.09
CA ARG A 160 -7.99 -21.66 -15.56
C ARG A 160 -7.62 -21.62 -14.07
N SER A 161 -6.73 -20.71 -13.68
CA SER A 161 -6.35 -20.50 -12.28
C SER A 161 -7.56 -20.12 -11.42
N GLU A 162 -8.39 -19.17 -11.87
CA GLU A 162 -9.57 -18.74 -11.11
C GLU A 162 -10.63 -19.86 -11.01
N ARG A 163 -10.84 -20.66 -12.07
CA ARG A 163 -11.70 -21.85 -12.00
C ARG A 163 -11.21 -22.88 -10.98
N ASN A 164 -9.90 -23.16 -10.94
CA ASN A 164 -9.33 -24.11 -9.98
C ASN A 164 -9.49 -23.63 -8.54
N LYS A 165 -9.26 -22.33 -8.29
CA LYS A 165 -9.45 -21.71 -6.98
C LYS A 165 -10.91 -21.72 -6.52
N GLN A 166 -11.84 -21.46 -7.45
CA GLN A 166 -13.26 -21.56 -7.17
C GLN A 166 -13.65 -23.01 -6.83
N ALA A 167 -13.13 -24.00 -7.55
CA ALA A 167 -13.38 -25.41 -7.24
C ALA A 167 -12.87 -25.81 -5.85
N GLU A 168 -11.75 -25.25 -5.38
CA GLU A 168 -11.25 -25.46 -4.01
C GLU A 168 -12.20 -24.87 -2.96
N VAL A 169 -12.74 -23.67 -3.23
CA VAL A 169 -13.76 -23.03 -2.38
C VAL A 169 -15.04 -23.86 -2.36
N ASP A 170 -15.52 -24.31 -3.52
CA ASP A 170 -16.73 -25.13 -3.64
C ASP A 170 -16.54 -26.47 -2.91
N ALA A 171 -15.37 -27.10 -3.03
CA ALA A 171 -15.04 -28.32 -2.31
C ALA A 171 -15.06 -28.13 -0.79
N LEU A 172 -14.50 -27.02 -0.30
CA LEU A 172 -14.52 -26.67 1.12
C LEU A 172 -15.97 -26.49 1.63
N ILE A 173 -16.78 -25.73 0.91
CA ILE A 173 -18.20 -25.52 1.26
C ILE A 173 -18.96 -26.86 1.26
N ASN A 174 -18.79 -27.67 0.22
CA ASN A 174 -19.44 -28.98 0.10
C ASN A 174 -18.99 -29.97 1.19
N SER A 175 -17.79 -29.81 1.74
CA SER A 175 -17.29 -30.59 2.88
C SER A 175 -17.78 -30.10 4.25
N GLY A 176 -18.61 -29.05 4.29
CA GLY A 176 -19.13 -28.47 5.53
C GLY A 176 -18.20 -27.43 6.17
N GLY A 177 -17.29 -26.83 5.40
CA GLY A 177 -16.42 -25.75 5.89
C GLY A 177 -17.21 -24.54 6.35
N SER A 178 -16.75 -23.90 7.43
CA SER A 178 -17.39 -22.70 7.96
C SER A 178 -17.17 -21.47 7.07
N ILE A 179 -17.95 -20.41 7.31
CA ILE A 179 -17.74 -19.11 6.66
C ILE A 179 -16.29 -18.63 6.90
N ARG A 180 -15.80 -18.74 8.13
CA ARG A 180 -14.41 -18.43 8.51
C ARG A 180 -13.38 -19.26 7.74
N ASP A 181 -13.62 -20.55 7.52
CA ASP A 181 -12.71 -21.41 6.74
C ASP A 181 -12.64 -20.92 5.29
N ARG A 182 -13.79 -20.57 4.70
CA ARG A 182 -13.85 -20.02 3.34
C ARG A 182 -13.07 -18.71 3.22
N TYR A 183 -13.25 -17.77 4.14
CA TYR A 183 -12.51 -16.50 4.12
C TYR A 183 -11.01 -16.69 4.37
N SER A 184 -10.64 -17.64 5.23
CA SER A 184 -9.23 -18.02 5.44
C SER A 184 -8.60 -18.58 4.15
N LEU A 185 -9.34 -19.41 3.42
CA LEU A 185 -8.90 -19.95 2.12
C LEU A 185 -8.76 -18.84 1.06
N LEU A 186 -9.77 -17.97 0.93
CA LEU A 186 -9.73 -16.85 -0.02
C LEU A 186 -8.53 -15.93 0.24
N TRP A 187 -8.25 -15.63 1.51
CA TRP A 187 -7.09 -14.84 1.89
C TRP A 187 -5.78 -15.55 1.58
N LYS A 188 -5.67 -16.85 1.89
CA LYS A 188 -4.51 -17.67 1.53
C LYS A 188 -4.27 -17.64 0.02
N GLN A 189 -5.30 -17.87 -0.79
CA GLN A 189 -5.22 -17.80 -2.26
C GLN A 189 -4.76 -16.41 -2.74
N GLN A 190 -5.19 -15.32 -2.08
CA GLN A 190 -4.75 -13.97 -2.38
C GLN A 190 -3.27 -13.74 -2.03
N MET A 191 -2.81 -14.24 -0.88
CA MET A 191 -1.40 -14.18 -0.49
C MET A 191 -0.51 -15.01 -1.41
N ASP A 192 -0.96 -16.19 -1.83
CA ASP A 192 -0.19 -17.04 -2.75
C ASP A 192 -0.05 -16.38 -4.13
N ARG A 193 -1.09 -15.68 -4.64
CA ARG A 193 -0.97 -14.83 -5.83
C ARG A 193 0.14 -13.78 -5.65
N ARG A 194 0.14 -13.08 -4.52
CA ARG A 194 1.15 -12.05 -4.21
C ARG A 194 2.56 -12.63 -4.12
N ARG A 195 2.73 -13.80 -3.48
CA ARG A 195 4.03 -14.49 -3.39
C ARG A 195 4.56 -14.91 -4.76
N GLN A 196 3.71 -15.46 -5.62
CA GLN A 196 4.07 -15.82 -7.00
C GLN A 196 4.52 -14.58 -7.79
N LEU A 197 3.81 -13.46 -7.64
CA LEU A 197 4.18 -12.19 -8.28
C LEU A 197 5.51 -11.64 -7.78
N VAL A 198 5.78 -11.71 -6.47
CA VAL A 198 7.08 -11.31 -5.89
C VAL A 198 8.21 -12.22 -6.40
N GLN A 199 7.99 -13.54 -6.51
CA GLN A 199 8.97 -14.49 -7.06
C GLN A 199 9.27 -14.22 -8.54
N LEU A 200 8.25 -13.86 -9.34
CA LEU A 200 8.44 -13.41 -10.72
C LEU A 200 9.23 -12.10 -10.77
N GLY A 201 8.98 -11.20 -9.83
CA GLY A 201 9.75 -9.99 -9.64
C GLY A 201 11.20 -10.28 -9.30
N SER A 202 11.48 -11.17 -8.33
CA SER A 202 12.83 -11.44 -7.79
C SER A 202 13.67 -12.43 -8.62
N ALA A 203 13.09 -13.08 -9.63
CA ALA A 203 13.81 -14.00 -10.51
C ALA A 203 15.03 -13.32 -11.16
N THR A 204 16.22 -13.91 -10.97
CA THR A 204 17.50 -13.53 -11.60
C THR A 204 17.90 -14.54 -12.69
N GLY A 205 18.66 -14.10 -13.69
CA GLY A 205 19.23 -14.98 -14.73
C GLY A 205 18.28 -15.33 -15.90
N VAL A 206 18.50 -16.51 -16.51
CA VAL A 206 17.88 -16.96 -17.78
C VAL A 206 16.35 -16.96 -17.74
N TYR A 207 15.74 -17.15 -16.57
CA TYR A 207 14.28 -17.10 -16.39
C TYR A 207 13.71 -15.67 -16.50
N LYS A 208 14.42 -14.65 -15.99
CA LYS A 208 14.09 -13.23 -16.20
C LYS A 208 14.24 -12.84 -17.67
N THR A 209 15.27 -13.37 -18.34
CA THR A 209 15.48 -13.19 -19.77
C THR A 209 14.36 -13.86 -20.56
N LEU A 210 13.96 -15.09 -20.24
CA LEU A 210 12.81 -15.77 -20.85
C LEU A 210 11.49 -15.02 -20.63
N VAL A 211 11.21 -14.49 -19.44
CA VAL A 211 9.98 -13.69 -19.19
C VAL A 211 10.02 -12.34 -19.92
N LYS A 212 11.17 -11.65 -19.97
CA LYS A 212 11.32 -10.42 -20.78
C LYS A 212 11.19 -10.68 -22.29
N TYR A 213 11.79 -11.76 -22.79
CA TYR A 213 11.85 -12.08 -24.22
C TYR A 213 10.59 -12.78 -24.73
N LEU A 214 10.01 -13.69 -23.94
CA LEU A 214 8.74 -14.34 -24.28
C LEU A 214 7.54 -13.47 -23.96
N VAL A 215 7.55 -12.59 -22.96
CA VAL A 215 6.30 -11.95 -22.46
C VAL A 215 6.30 -10.42 -22.58
N GLY A 216 7.44 -9.77 -22.84
CA GLY A 216 7.49 -8.33 -23.12
C GLY A 216 7.10 -7.43 -21.93
N VAL A 217 7.12 -7.96 -20.70
CA VAL A 217 6.72 -7.23 -19.49
C VAL A 217 7.73 -6.12 -19.17
N PRO A 218 7.31 -4.84 -19.08
CA PRO A 218 8.17 -3.73 -18.71
C PRO A 218 8.80 -3.91 -17.32
N GLN A 219 10.08 -3.53 -17.15
CA GLN A 219 10.80 -3.69 -15.88
C GLN A 219 10.14 -2.91 -14.72
N VAL A 220 9.59 -1.73 -15.00
CA VAL A 220 8.89 -0.86 -14.04
C VAL A 220 7.68 -1.55 -13.40
N LEU A 221 6.97 -2.40 -14.16
CA LEU A 221 5.86 -3.21 -13.66
C LEU A 221 6.35 -4.25 -12.63
N LEU A 222 7.51 -4.87 -12.87
CA LEU A 222 8.10 -5.85 -11.95
C LEU A 222 8.62 -5.18 -10.68
N ASP A 223 9.17 -3.97 -10.78
CA ASP A 223 9.69 -3.22 -9.64
C ASP A 223 8.54 -2.70 -8.75
N PHE A 224 7.43 -2.23 -9.34
CA PHE A 224 6.21 -1.92 -8.60
C PHE A 224 5.64 -3.13 -7.85
N ILE A 225 5.57 -4.29 -8.52
CA ILE A 225 5.07 -5.53 -7.92
C ILE A 225 5.90 -5.97 -6.71
N ARG A 226 7.22 -5.74 -6.73
CA ARG A 226 8.10 -6.03 -5.58
C ARG A 226 7.77 -5.16 -4.36
N GLN A 227 7.40 -3.91 -4.58
CA GLN A 227 7.15 -2.92 -3.51
C GLN A 227 5.69 -2.85 -3.04
N ILE A 228 4.74 -3.52 -3.72
CA ILE A 228 3.30 -3.43 -3.41
C ILE A 228 2.92 -3.97 -2.01
N ASN A 229 3.75 -4.87 -1.47
CA ASN A 229 3.56 -5.49 -0.17
C ASN A 229 4.45 -4.91 0.92
N ASP A 230 5.36 -4.01 0.56
CA ASP A 230 6.26 -3.36 1.48
C ASP A 230 5.44 -2.48 2.44
N ASP A 231 5.70 -2.59 3.74
CA ASP A 231 5.01 -1.80 4.75
C ASP A 231 5.47 -0.33 4.72
N ASP A 232 6.59 -0.04 4.07
CA ASP A 232 7.05 1.32 3.73
C ASP A 232 6.80 1.69 2.25
N GLY A 233 6.09 0.82 1.52
CA GLY A 233 5.82 0.98 0.10
C GLY A 233 4.89 2.15 -0.24
N PRO A 234 4.76 2.51 -1.53
CA PRO A 234 3.89 3.61 -1.97
C PRO A 234 2.43 3.44 -1.52
N MET A 235 1.96 2.20 -1.43
CA MET A 235 0.60 1.89 -0.99
C MET A 235 0.35 2.21 0.49
N GLU A 236 1.38 2.40 1.31
CA GLU A 236 1.23 2.81 2.71
C GLU A 236 0.57 4.19 2.83
N GLU A 237 0.81 5.09 1.88
CA GLU A 237 0.12 6.39 1.83
C GLU A 237 -1.40 6.23 1.78
N GLN A 238 -1.87 5.26 0.99
CA GLN A 238 -3.29 4.96 0.89
C GLN A 238 -3.84 4.43 2.22
N ARG A 239 -3.10 3.56 2.89
CA ARG A 239 -3.49 2.97 4.18
C ARG A 239 -3.55 4.04 5.27
N GLN A 240 -2.56 4.93 5.33
CA GLN A 240 -2.54 6.00 6.32
C GLN A 240 -3.70 6.98 6.12
N ARG A 241 -4.02 7.32 4.87
CA ARG A 241 -5.03 8.33 4.57
C ARG A 241 -6.46 7.81 4.64
N TYR A 242 -6.72 6.61 4.12
CA TYR A 242 -8.07 6.06 3.99
C TYR A 242 -8.33 4.82 4.84
N GLY A 243 -7.30 4.26 5.48
CA GLY A 243 -7.44 3.16 6.42
C GLY A 243 -8.27 3.50 7.67
N PRO A 244 -8.02 4.62 8.38
CA PRO A 244 -8.69 4.89 9.66
C PRO A 244 -10.23 4.88 9.62
N PRO A 245 -10.90 5.45 8.58
CA PRO A 245 -12.33 5.30 8.41
C PRO A 245 -12.76 3.83 8.26
N LEU A 246 -12.10 3.08 7.36
CA LEU A 246 -12.41 1.68 7.13
C LEU A 246 -12.18 0.80 8.37
N TYR A 247 -11.11 1.04 9.13
CA TYR A 247 -10.83 0.33 10.38
C TYR A 247 -11.93 0.57 11.41
N SER A 248 -12.41 1.82 11.51
CA SER A 248 -13.51 2.19 12.40
C SER A 248 -14.81 1.47 12.05
N LEU A 249 -15.15 1.40 10.76
CA LEU A 249 -16.32 0.66 10.26
C LEU A 249 -16.18 -0.85 10.50
N THR A 250 -14.99 -1.40 10.30
CA THR A 250 -14.69 -2.83 10.55
C THR A 250 -14.90 -3.19 12.02
N ARG A 251 -14.45 -2.32 12.92
CA ARG A 251 -14.66 -2.50 14.35
C ARG A 251 -16.14 -2.44 14.71
N MET A 252 -16.89 -1.53 14.09
CA MET A 252 -18.33 -1.41 14.28
C MET A 252 -19.08 -2.70 13.87
N VAL A 253 -18.80 -3.25 12.69
CA VAL A 253 -19.45 -4.51 12.26
C VAL A 253 -19.04 -5.72 13.08
N LEU A 254 -17.79 -5.76 13.56
CA LEU A 254 -17.34 -6.78 14.52
C LEU A 254 -18.15 -6.71 15.83
N PHE A 255 -18.39 -5.51 16.36
CA PHE A 255 -19.24 -5.35 17.54
C PHE A 255 -20.70 -5.73 17.26
N ILE A 256 -21.26 -5.37 16.10
CA ILE A 256 -22.61 -5.83 15.71
C ILE A 256 -22.68 -7.36 15.69
N ARG A 257 -21.72 -8.03 15.05
CA ARG A 257 -21.64 -9.50 14.98
C ARG A 257 -21.52 -10.11 16.38
N LEU A 258 -20.60 -9.60 17.20
CA LEU A 258 -20.35 -10.12 18.54
C LEU A 258 -21.59 -9.96 19.42
N PHE A 259 -22.23 -8.79 19.39
CA PHE A 259 -23.47 -8.55 20.12
C PHE A 259 -24.58 -9.52 19.72
N LEU A 260 -24.84 -9.67 18.41
CA LEU A 260 -25.83 -10.62 17.91
C LEU A 260 -25.52 -12.06 18.31
N SER A 261 -24.25 -12.48 18.19
CA SER A 261 -23.81 -13.83 18.54
C SER A 261 -24.05 -14.14 20.03
N LEU A 262 -23.68 -13.22 20.91
CA LEU A 262 -23.86 -13.38 22.36
C LEU A 262 -25.34 -13.33 22.74
N ALA A 263 -26.10 -12.40 22.15
CA ALA A 263 -27.53 -12.24 22.40
C ALA A 263 -28.34 -13.47 21.95
N TRP A 264 -28.01 -14.08 20.81
CA TRP A 264 -28.66 -15.33 20.36
C TRP A 264 -28.41 -16.48 21.31
N ARG A 265 -27.15 -16.68 21.72
CA ARG A 265 -26.79 -17.77 22.63
C ARG A 265 -27.37 -17.61 24.03
N ARG A 266 -27.56 -16.37 24.48
CA ARG A 266 -28.09 -16.04 25.81
C ARG A 266 -29.58 -15.69 25.79
N PHE A 267 -30.28 -15.85 24.66
CA PHE A 267 -31.62 -15.26 24.47
C PHE A 267 -32.66 -15.67 25.51
N GLU A 268 -32.59 -16.90 26.03
CA GLU A 268 -33.51 -17.38 27.07
C GLU A 268 -33.30 -16.68 28.41
N ALA A 269 -32.04 -16.37 28.75
CA ALA A 269 -31.68 -15.69 29.98
C ALA A 269 -31.62 -14.15 29.82
N PHE A 270 -31.47 -13.68 28.59
CA PHE A 270 -31.33 -12.28 28.23
C PHE A 270 -32.21 -11.94 27.03
N LYS A 271 -33.37 -11.34 27.30
CA LYS A 271 -34.24 -10.83 26.23
C LYS A 271 -33.76 -9.45 25.80
N LEU A 272 -33.59 -9.28 24.49
CA LEU A 272 -33.31 -7.97 23.90
C LEU A 272 -34.45 -7.00 24.23
N ASN A 273 -34.10 -5.82 24.76
CA ASN A 273 -35.07 -4.76 25.02
C ASN A 273 -35.19 -3.79 23.83
N ARG A 274 -36.23 -2.95 23.84
CA ARG A 274 -36.49 -1.98 22.75
C ARG A 274 -35.33 -1.02 22.47
N LEU A 275 -34.62 -0.58 23.52
CA LEU A 275 -33.46 0.31 23.37
C LEU A 275 -32.33 -0.39 22.61
N GLN A 276 -32.02 -1.64 22.97
CA GLN A 276 -30.96 -2.40 22.32
C GLN A 276 -31.25 -2.69 20.84
N ILE A 277 -32.50 -2.98 20.51
CA ILE A 277 -32.93 -3.18 19.11
C ILE A 277 -32.80 -1.88 18.34
N SER A 278 -33.27 -0.76 18.90
CA SER A 278 -33.21 0.55 18.25
C SER A 278 -31.76 0.98 18.00
N VAL A 279 -30.86 0.77 18.96
CA VAL A 279 -29.42 1.05 18.79
C VAL A 279 -28.80 0.12 17.75
N LEU A 280 -29.18 -1.16 17.73
CA LEU A 280 -28.71 -2.11 16.71
C LEU A 280 -29.17 -1.69 15.31
N GLU A 281 -30.43 -1.30 15.15
CA GLU A 281 -30.99 -0.82 13.89
C GLU A 281 -30.26 0.43 13.40
N GLU A 282 -30.09 1.43 14.27
CA GLU A 282 -29.35 2.66 13.95
C GLU A 282 -27.89 2.35 13.59
N ALA A 283 -27.25 1.43 14.31
CA ALA A 283 -25.87 1.03 14.02
C ALA A 283 -25.72 0.33 12.67
N VAL A 284 -26.66 -0.55 12.30
CA VAL A 284 -26.65 -1.20 10.98
C VAL A 284 -26.85 -0.14 9.88
N ASP A 285 -27.70 0.84 10.09
CA ASP A 285 -27.96 1.90 9.11
C ASP A 285 -26.71 2.75 8.89
N VAL A 286 -26.13 3.24 9.97
CA VAL A 286 -24.88 4.01 9.91
C VAL A 286 -23.77 3.17 9.28
N TYR A 287 -23.56 1.92 9.71
CA TYR A 287 -22.51 1.07 9.15
C TYR A 287 -22.70 0.83 7.64
N THR A 288 -23.90 0.44 7.21
CA THR A 288 -24.15 0.08 5.80
C THR A 288 -24.08 1.30 4.89
N THR A 289 -24.62 2.44 5.31
CA THR A 289 -24.51 3.71 4.58
C THR A 289 -23.07 4.18 4.48
N GLU A 290 -22.33 4.18 5.59
CA GLU A 290 -20.95 4.70 5.64
C GLU A 290 -19.96 3.77 4.93
N LEU A 291 -20.15 2.45 5.02
CA LEU A 291 -19.34 1.51 4.25
C LEU A 291 -19.59 1.65 2.74
N GLN A 292 -20.84 1.85 2.32
CA GLN A 292 -21.12 2.12 0.92
C GLN A 292 -20.53 3.45 0.45
N ARG A 293 -20.62 4.51 1.27
CA ARG A 293 -19.97 5.80 1.01
C ARG A 293 -18.46 5.62 0.81
N PHE A 294 -17.82 4.87 1.70
CA PHE A 294 -16.40 4.54 1.62
C PHE A 294 -16.05 3.74 0.34
N ILE A 295 -16.83 2.71 0.02
CA ILE A 295 -16.61 1.88 -1.18
C ILE A 295 -16.73 2.71 -2.45
N ASN A 296 -17.74 3.59 -2.54
CA ASN A 296 -17.92 4.47 -3.69
C ASN A 296 -16.73 5.43 -3.84
N PHE A 297 -16.32 6.05 -2.74
CA PHE A 297 -15.16 6.94 -2.72
C PHE A 297 -13.87 6.22 -3.16
N ILE A 298 -13.55 5.08 -2.54
CA ILE A 298 -12.29 4.39 -2.86
C ILE A 298 -12.32 3.79 -4.27
N SER A 299 -13.50 3.47 -4.80
CA SER A 299 -13.69 3.10 -6.19
C SER A 299 -13.30 4.24 -7.13
N GLU A 300 -13.69 5.47 -6.81
CA GLU A 300 -13.31 6.66 -7.58
C GLU A 300 -11.79 6.92 -7.48
N VAL A 301 -11.21 6.79 -6.29
CA VAL A 301 -9.76 6.92 -6.10
C VAL A 301 -9.00 5.90 -6.94
N PHE A 302 -9.35 4.61 -6.85
CA PHE A 302 -8.76 3.57 -7.70
C PHE A 302 -9.06 3.78 -9.17
N ALA A 303 -10.18 4.45 -9.48
CA ALA A 303 -10.54 4.74 -10.85
C ALA A 303 -9.67 5.79 -11.53
N ASN A 304 -8.98 6.61 -10.75
CA ASN A 304 -8.19 7.70 -11.28
C ASN A 304 -6.71 7.59 -10.88
N SER A 305 -6.39 6.80 -9.85
CA SER A 305 -5.03 6.64 -9.35
C SER A 305 -4.12 6.07 -10.45
N PRO A 306 -3.02 6.76 -10.77
CA PRO A 306 -2.05 6.24 -11.72
C PRO A 306 -1.33 5.03 -11.11
N PHE A 307 -1.13 3.96 -11.89
CA PHE A 307 -0.27 2.84 -11.51
C PHE A 307 1.21 3.10 -11.83
N PHE A 308 1.48 4.00 -12.78
CA PHE A 308 2.80 4.42 -13.24
C PHE A 308 2.82 5.94 -13.42
N ILE A 309 3.96 6.56 -13.17
CA ILE A 309 4.18 7.98 -13.37
C ILE A 309 5.31 8.18 -14.38
N SER A 310 5.29 9.27 -15.14
CA SER A 310 6.42 9.59 -16.02
C SER A 310 7.63 9.99 -15.17
N ALA A 311 8.83 9.81 -15.71
CA ALA A 311 10.08 10.24 -15.08
C ALA A 311 10.07 11.76 -14.87
N GLU A 312 9.40 12.51 -15.75
CA GLU A 312 9.18 13.95 -15.62
C GLU A 312 8.26 14.27 -14.43
N ASP A 313 7.14 13.56 -14.27
CA ASP A 313 6.21 13.76 -13.14
C ASP A 313 6.83 13.37 -11.80
N ALA A 314 7.59 12.27 -11.78
CA ALA A 314 8.34 11.85 -10.61
C ALA A 314 9.41 12.87 -10.24
N SER A 315 10.16 13.35 -11.24
CA SER A 315 11.18 14.39 -11.06
C SER A 315 10.53 15.66 -10.54
N MET A 316 9.47 16.19 -11.17
CA MET A 316 8.79 17.44 -10.76
C MET A 316 8.25 17.41 -9.33
N LEU A 317 7.85 16.25 -8.82
CA LEU A 317 7.41 16.09 -7.43
C LEU A 317 8.56 15.91 -6.45
N GLU A 318 9.68 15.31 -6.87
CA GLU A 318 10.94 15.43 -6.14
C GLU A 318 11.46 16.87 -6.15
N MET A 319 11.23 17.67 -7.21
CA MET A 319 11.54 19.10 -7.22
C MET A 319 10.74 19.90 -6.19
N ARG A 320 9.51 19.46 -5.86
CA ARG A 320 8.69 20.08 -4.82
C ARG A 320 9.09 19.67 -3.39
N LYS A 321 9.84 18.57 -3.23
CA LYS A 321 10.42 18.14 -1.95
C LYS A 321 11.88 18.55 -1.74
N ASN A 322 12.63 18.79 -2.81
CA ASN A 322 14.07 19.04 -2.74
C ASN A 322 14.43 20.54 -2.81
N ASP A 323 14.37 21.20 -1.65
CA ASP A 323 15.06 22.48 -1.38
C ASP A 323 16.61 22.34 -1.35
N GLU A 324 17.19 21.20 -1.73
CA GLU A 324 18.65 20.95 -1.71
C GLU A 324 19.39 21.12 -3.05
N TYR A 325 18.70 21.08 -4.20
CA TYR A 325 19.38 21.31 -5.47
C TYR A 325 19.69 22.79 -5.64
N LYS A 326 20.95 23.10 -5.94
CA LYS A 326 21.38 24.45 -6.26
C LYS A 326 21.18 24.69 -7.75
N GLU A 327 20.57 25.81 -8.09
CA GLU A 327 20.46 26.27 -9.48
C GLU A 327 21.42 27.43 -9.73
N ILE A 328 22.19 27.34 -10.81
CA ILE A 328 23.09 28.39 -11.25
C ILE A 328 23.08 28.51 -12.76
N THR A 329 23.31 29.73 -13.26
CA THR A 329 23.53 29.95 -14.69
C THR A 329 25.03 30.05 -14.98
N VAL A 330 25.56 29.14 -15.79
CA VAL A 330 26.95 29.18 -16.29
C VAL A 330 26.97 29.98 -17.61
N PRO A 331 27.59 31.17 -17.65
CA PRO A 331 27.62 31.99 -18.87
C PRO A 331 28.36 31.32 -20.04
N ALA A 332 28.09 31.77 -21.26
CA ALA A 332 28.87 31.39 -22.44
C ALA A 332 30.35 31.78 -22.24
N GLY A 333 31.28 30.88 -22.57
CA GLY A 333 32.71 31.13 -22.43
C GLY A 333 33.26 31.04 -20.99
N LYS A 334 32.49 30.49 -20.04
CA LYS A 334 32.85 30.40 -18.61
C LYS A 334 32.69 28.99 -18.06
N SER A 335 33.32 28.71 -16.92
CA SER A 335 33.13 27.51 -16.13
C SER A 335 32.58 27.85 -14.74
N TYR A 336 31.97 26.86 -14.10
CA TYR A 336 31.54 26.89 -12.71
C TYR A 336 32.17 25.73 -11.95
N GLU A 337 32.59 25.96 -10.71
CA GLU A 337 33.30 24.97 -9.93
C GLU A 337 32.77 24.87 -8.50
N VAL A 338 32.75 23.64 -7.97
CA VAL A 338 32.47 23.33 -6.58
C VAL A 338 33.68 22.63 -5.99
N SER A 339 34.23 23.18 -4.91
CA SER A 339 35.38 22.61 -4.21
C SER A 339 34.93 21.93 -2.92
N LEU A 340 35.41 20.71 -2.70
CA LEU A 340 35.17 19.88 -1.52
C LEU A 340 36.50 19.62 -0.82
N THR A 341 36.53 19.81 0.50
CA THR A 341 37.69 19.42 1.31
C THR A 341 37.39 18.06 1.93
N VAL A 342 38.22 17.06 1.63
CA VAL A 342 38.07 15.68 2.10
C VAL A 342 39.11 15.40 3.15
N GLU A 343 38.67 15.08 4.36
CA GLU A 343 39.55 14.87 5.51
C GLU A 343 40.14 13.46 5.59
N SER A 344 39.46 12.46 5.03
CA SER A 344 39.84 11.05 5.13
C SER A 344 39.71 10.29 3.81
N ILE A 345 40.65 9.39 3.57
CA ILE A 345 40.58 8.42 2.46
C ILE A 345 39.33 7.54 2.60
N ASN A 346 38.78 7.07 1.48
CA ASN A 346 37.53 6.33 1.41
C ASN A 346 36.27 7.13 1.76
N SER A 347 36.36 8.46 1.89
CA SER A 347 35.18 9.32 1.82
C SER A 347 34.52 9.17 0.45
N TYR A 348 33.20 9.25 0.39
CA TYR A 348 32.42 9.06 -0.82
C TYR A 348 31.95 10.41 -1.36
N ILE A 349 32.39 10.77 -2.57
CA ILE A 349 31.89 11.95 -3.28
C ILE A 349 30.84 11.48 -4.28
N ALA A 350 29.68 12.11 -4.26
CA ALA A 350 28.59 11.87 -5.20
C ALA A 350 28.10 13.19 -5.81
N TRP A 351 27.70 13.14 -7.08
CA TRP A 351 27.07 14.25 -7.78
C TRP A 351 25.83 13.80 -8.54
N ASP A 352 24.93 14.75 -8.71
CA ASP A 352 23.83 14.67 -9.66
C ASP A 352 23.62 16.06 -10.26
N PHE A 353 23.59 16.16 -11.58
CA PHE A 353 23.27 17.42 -12.24
C PHE A 353 22.49 17.22 -13.54
N SER A 354 21.75 18.26 -13.89
CA SER A 354 21.02 18.37 -15.16
C SER A 354 20.97 19.81 -15.65
N LEU A 355 20.79 19.98 -16.95
CA LEU A 355 20.54 21.29 -17.54
C LEU A 355 19.03 21.58 -17.61
N VAL A 356 18.63 22.72 -17.03
CA VAL A 356 17.22 23.16 -16.95
C VAL A 356 16.96 24.20 -18.04
N GLN A 357 16.90 23.77 -19.29
CA GLN A 357 16.56 24.63 -20.43
C GLN A 357 15.56 23.88 -21.32
N GLY A 358 14.63 24.60 -21.97
CA GLY A 358 13.46 24.02 -22.68
C GLY A 358 13.78 23.07 -23.85
N LYS A 359 12.95 23.06 -24.90
CA LYS A 359 13.00 22.07 -26.01
C LYS A 359 14.31 21.98 -26.85
N MET A 360 15.40 22.65 -26.47
CA MET A 360 16.70 22.56 -27.13
C MET A 360 17.63 21.64 -26.32
N SER A 361 18.01 20.51 -26.93
CA SER A 361 19.12 19.67 -26.45
C SER A 361 20.39 20.52 -26.36
N MET A 362 20.97 20.56 -25.17
CA MET A 362 22.16 21.32 -24.83
C MET A 362 22.97 20.49 -23.86
N ASP A 363 24.28 20.61 -23.95
CA ASP A 363 25.23 19.93 -23.09
C ASP A 363 26.11 20.94 -22.32
N ILE A 364 26.87 20.42 -21.36
CA ILE A 364 27.89 21.09 -20.56
C ILE A 364 29.08 20.16 -20.39
N GLY A 365 30.30 20.70 -20.40
CA GLY A 365 31.51 19.94 -20.09
C GLY A 365 31.53 19.62 -18.60
N PHE A 366 31.92 18.41 -18.21
CA PHE A 366 32.05 18.03 -16.81
C PHE A 366 33.33 17.22 -16.57
N SER A 367 34.04 17.56 -15.50
CA SER A 367 35.23 16.84 -15.03
C SER A 367 35.38 16.95 -13.51
N VAL A 368 36.19 16.06 -12.94
CA VAL A 368 36.55 16.08 -11.52
C VAL A 368 38.07 16.05 -11.39
N GLU A 369 38.61 17.01 -10.66
CA GLU A 369 40.04 17.15 -10.38
C GLU A 369 40.30 16.99 -8.88
N TYR A 370 41.43 16.40 -8.53
CA TYR A 370 41.98 16.39 -7.19
C TYR A 370 43.23 17.29 -7.16
N THR A 371 43.40 18.08 -6.12
CA THR A 371 44.61 18.86 -5.87
C THR A 371 45.20 18.44 -4.52
N ASN A 372 46.46 18.00 -4.52
CA ASN A 372 47.17 17.63 -3.30
C ASN A 372 47.64 18.88 -2.52
N ASN A 373 48.13 18.68 -1.30
CA ASN A 373 48.64 19.77 -0.44
C ASN A 373 49.87 20.50 -1.03
N GLY A 374 50.54 19.92 -2.04
CA GLY A 374 51.64 20.53 -2.79
C GLY A 374 51.19 21.31 -4.04
N GLY A 375 49.89 21.36 -4.33
CA GLY A 375 49.33 22.04 -5.51
C GLY A 375 49.36 21.24 -6.81
N GLU A 376 49.80 19.98 -6.77
CA GLU A 376 49.78 19.09 -7.92
C GLU A 376 48.36 18.59 -8.18
N LYS A 377 47.95 18.64 -9.45
CA LYS A 377 46.59 18.27 -9.87
C LYS A 377 46.57 16.88 -10.50
N THR A 378 45.62 16.06 -10.07
CA THR A 378 45.32 14.75 -10.65
C THR A 378 43.90 14.74 -11.19
N LEU A 379 43.71 14.30 -12.44
CA LEU A 379 42.40 14.17 -13.03
C LEU A 379 41.73 12.87 -12.53
N ILE A 380 40.60 13.00 -11.86
CA ILE A 380 39.83 11.87 -11.30
C ILE A 380 38.78 11.40 -12.30
N LEU A 381 38.01 12.33 -12.85
CA LEU A 381 37.06 12.07 -13.92
C LEU A 381 37.43 12.90 -15.15
N PRO A 382 37.68 12.27 -16.31
CA PRO A 382 38.08 12.98 -17.50
C PRO A 382 36.94 13.84 -18.07
N TYR A 383 37.32 14.97 -18.66
CA TYR A 383 36.40 15.89 -19.31
C TYR A 383 35.56 15.18 -20.39
N ARG A 384 34.23 15.29 -20.25
CA ARG A 384 33.25 14.85 -21.26
C ARG A 384 32.06 15.81 -21.27
N ARG A 385 31.26 15.78 -22.35
CA ARG A 385 30.07 16.63 -22.51
C ARG A 385 28.81 15.83 -22.16
N TYR A 386 27.97 16.40 -21.32
CA TYR A 386 26.77 15.76 -20.76
C TYR A 386 25.56 16.70 -20.83
N GLU A 387 24.37 16.14 -21.05
CA GLU A 387 23.09 16.86 -20.84
C GLU A 387 22.66 16.77 -19.37
N SER A 388 22.88 15.60 -18.77
CA SER A 388 22.80 15.29 -17.35
C SER A 388 23.77 14.16 -17.03
N ASP A 389 24.21 14.07 -15.78
CA ASP A 389 25.01 12.96 -15.29
C ASP A 389 24.83 12.77 -13.79
N GLN A 390 24.82 11.52 -13.37
CA GLN A 390 24.83 11.12 -11.96
C GLN A 390 25.98 10.14 -11.76
N GLY A 391 26.84 10.42 -10.79
CA GLY A 391 28.03 9.63 -10.57
C GLY A 391 28.56 9.77 -9.16
N ASN A 392 29.54 8.93 -8.86
CA ASN A 392 30.19 8.87 -7.56
C ASN A 392 31.53 8.16 -7.65
N PHE A 393 32.37 8.36 -6.64
CA PHE A 393 33.55 7.54 -6.40
C PHE A 393 33.98 7.62 -4.93
N SER A 394 34.72 6.60 -4.49
CA SER A 394 35.43 6.63 -3.22
C SER A 394 36.79 7.31 -3.38
N THR A 395 37.07 8.28 -2.53
CA THR A 395 38.30 9.08 -2.56
C THR A 395 39.52 8.23 -2.24
N CYS A 396 40.54 8.28 -3.11
CA CYS A 396 41.80 7.57 -2.91
C CYS A 396 42.81 8.37 -2.07
N MET A 397 42.55 9.65 -1.80
CA MET A 397 43.44 10.57 -1.09
C MET A 397 42.62 11.59 -0.29
N ALA A 398 43.15 12.06 0.84
CA ALA A 398 42.62 13.23 1.55
C ALA A 398 43.17 14.51 0.90
N GLY A 399 42.35 15.55 0.76
CA GLY A 399 42.73 16.81 0.10
C GLY A 399 41.56 17.49 -0.58
N ASN A 400 41.84 18.36 -1.57
CA ASN A 400 40.82 19.16 -2.22
C ASN A 400 40.36 18.52 -3.54
N TYR A 401 39.06 18.27 -3.65
CA TYR A 401 38.43 17.80 -4.87
C TYR A 401 37.58 18.90 -5.49
N LYS A 402 37.68 19.08 -6.80
CA LYS A 402 36.96 20.09 -7.55
C LYS A 402 36.12 19.45 -8.64
N LEU A 403 34.82 19.70 -8.59
CA LEU A 403 33.87 19.35 -9.64
C LEU A 403 33.69 20.57 -10.54
N ILE A 404 33.90 20.41 -11.84
CA ILE A 404 33.98 21.52 -12.80
C ILE A 404 32.93 21.32 -13.88
N TRP A 405 32.04 22.29 -14.02
CA TRP A 405 31.11 22.40 -15.13
C TRP A 405 31.59 23.48 -16.09
N ASP A 406 31.99 23.07 -17.29
CA ASP A 406 32.64 23.93 -18.27
C ASP A 406 31.71 24.25 -19.44
N ASN A 407 31.48 25.54 -19.66
CA ASN A 407 30.76 26.08 -20.81
C ASN A 407 31.67 27.01 -21.65
N SER A 408 33.00 26.88 -21.51
CA SER A 408 34.01 27.66 -22.23
C SER A 408 33.92 27.51 -23.75
N TYR A 409 33.47 26.34 -24.23
CA TYR A 409 33.31 26.05 -25.66
C TYR A 409 32.05 26.70 -26.27
N SER A 410 31.09 27.15 -25.46
CA SER A 410 29.87 27.78 -25.96
C SER A 410 30.10 29.27 -26.21
N ALA A 411 29.96 29.70 -27.47
CA ALA A 411 30.14 31.11 -27.85
C ALA A 411 28.89 31.98 -27.55
N PHE A 412 27.69 31.39 -27.52
CA PHE A 412 26.44 32.15 -27.50
C PHE A 412 25.45 31.74 -26.40
N PHE A 413 25.52 30.49 -25.92
CA PHE A 413 24.50 29.94 -25.04
C PHE A 413 25.02 29.79 -23.61
N LYS A 414 24.39 30.50 -22.68
CA LYS A 414 24.50 30.23 -21.24
C LYS A 414 23.74 28.95 -20.88
N LYS A 415 24.17 28.23 -19.84
CA LYS A 415 23.58 26.96 -19.39
C LYS A 415 22.97 27.15 -18.01
N ALA A 416 21.71 26.78 -17.82
CA ALA A 416 21.10 26.74 -16.49
C ALA A 416 21.39 25.36 -15.90
N LEU A 417 22.35 25.29 -14.97
CA LEU A 417 22.79 24.08 -14.31
C LEU A 417 22.04 23.93 -12.99
N ARG A 418 21.36 22.80 -12.83
CA ARG A 418 20.84 22.35 -11.55
C ARG A 418 21.67 21.19 -11.06
N TYR A 419 22.23 21.31 -9.87
CA TYR A 419 23.20 20.33 -9.37
C TYR A 419 23.07 20.09 -7.86
N LYS A 420 23.50 18.92 -7.44
CA LYS A 420 23.71 18.51 -6.05
C LYS A 420 25.05 17.78 -5.96
N VAL A 421 25.81 18.08 -4.91
CA VAL A 421 27.11 17.45 -4.63
C VAL A 421 27.19 17.17 -3.15
N ASP A 422 27.47 15.93 -2.80
CA ASP A 422 27.66 15.48 -1.42
C ASP A 422 29.03 14.84 -1.24
N CYS A 423 29.59 14.97 -0.03
CA CYS A 423 30.78 14.27 0.42
C CYS A 423 30.48 13.59 1.76
N ILE A 424 30.48 12.26 1.79
CA ILE A 424 30.15 11.46 2.96
C ILE A 424 31.44 10.87 3.53
N PRO A 425 31.77 11.09 4.81
CA PRO A 425 32.96 10.49 5.43
C PRO A 425 32.82 8.95 5.52
N PRO A 426 33.93 8.20 5.55
CA PRO A 426 33.89 6.75 5.69
C PRO A 426 33.26 6.37 7.04
N VAL A 427 32.47 5.29 7.03
CA VAL A 427 31.90 4.72 8.25
C VAL A 427 33.04 4.10 9.06
N LEU A 428 33.34 4.66 10.24
CA LEU A 428 34.28 4.06 11.18
C LEU A 428 33.67 2.73 11.67
N GLU A 429 34.29 1.60 11.34
CA GLU A 429 34.04 0.38 12.10
C GLU A 429 34.53 0.62 13.54
N GLU A 430 33.62 0.59 14.51
CA GLU A 430 33.96 0.59 15.93
C GLU A 430 34.80 -0.65 16.23
N SER A 431 36.12 -0.50 16.12
CA SER A 431 37.09 -1.50 16.52
C SER A 431 37.28 -1.43 18.03
N GLU A 432 36.91 -2.52 18.70
CA GLU A 432 37.44 -3.00 19.97
C GLU A 432 37.37 -2.03 21.18
N LYS A 433 36.18 -1.89 21.76
CA LYS A 433 36.03 -1.76 23.22
C LYS A 433 35.46 -3.06 23.78
N GLY A 434 36.33 -4.02 24.07
CA GLY A 434 35.89 -5.29 24.62
C GLY A 434 36.99 -6.33 24.82
N SER A 435 38.20 -5.93 25.21
CA SER A 435 39.20 -6.87 25.73
C SER A 435 40.27 -6.16 26.54
N GLU A 436 39.92 -5.72 27.75
CA GLU A 436 40.90 -5.52 28.81
C GLU A 436 40.47 -6.33 30.05
N ARG A 437 41.06 -7.53 30.11
CA ARG A 437 41.68 -8.16 31.29
C ARG A 437 40.95 -8.08 32.63
N ASN A 438 40.28 -9.18 32.98
CA ASN A 438 40.33 -9.71 34.33
C ASN A 438 41.52 -10.68 34.43
N GLU A 439 42.67 -10.17 34.87
CA GLU A 439 43.73 -10.95 35.55
C GLU A 439 43.94 -10.23 36.89
N VAL A 440 43.38 -10.77 37.98
CA VAL A 440 44.11 -11.48 39.05
C VAL A 440 45.21 -10.61 39.67
N GLU A 441 44.95 -10.10 40.88
CA GLU A 441 45.97 -9.95 41.91
C GLU A 441 45.43 -10.45 43.25
N GLU A 442 46.28 -11.26 43.89
CA GLU A 442 46.24 -11.72 45.29
C GLU A 442 46.23 -10.57 46.30
#